data_AF-A0A803QAT1-F1
#
_entry.id   AF-A0A803QAT1-F1
#
_cell.length_a   1.000
_cell.length_b   1.000
_cell.length_c   1.000
_cell.angle_alpha   90.00
_cell.angle_beta   90.00
_cell.angle_gamma   90.00
#
_symmetry.space_group_name_H-M   'P 1'
#
loop_
_entity.id
_entity.type
_entity.pdbx_description
1 polymer ?
#
loop_
_entity_poly.entity_id
_entity_poly.type
_entity_poly.pdbx_seq_one_letter_code
_entity_poly.pdbx_strand_id
1 'polypeptide(L)'
;MSWSVVATASAVAPSKNELPQSLCSSSSTSSGVVLCFSSIFPNSFRFRRSSFYPSSQLTEKRKANTVPNSTSRSTQLICRAAAEYKFPDPIPEFAEAETEKFRTHLIKRLSKKDIYEDSVEEVVNVCTEIFSTFLHTEYGGPGTLLVLPFIDMAETVHGRGLPGASQAARVAVKWATNHVDKDWNEWTGSD
;
A
#
# COMPACT_ATOMS: atom_id res chain seq x y z
N MET A 1 9.75 -91.89 13.80
CA MET A 1 9.86 -90.55 13.19
C MET A 1 9.02 -89.59 14.03
N SER A 2 9.63 -88.92 15.00
CA SER A 2 8.98 -87.96 15.88
C SER A 2 9.92 -86.76 16.01
N TRP A 3 9.47 -85.59 15.57
CA TRP A 3 10.29 -84.38 15.45
C TRP A 3 9.73 -83.39 16.45
N SER A 4 10.50 -83.08 17.49
CA SER A 4 10.16 -82.05 18.47
C SER A 4 10.53 -80.68 17.90
N VAL A 5 9.53 -79.81 17.78
CA VAL A 5 9.68 -78.39 17.42
C VAL A 5 10.07 -77.63 18.69
N VAL A 6 11.25 -77.01 18.68
CA VAL A 6 11.69 -76.06 19.71
C VAL A 6 11.25 -74.66 19.29
N ALA A 7 10.44 -74.02 20.12
CA ALA A 7 10.00 -72.63 19.94
C ALA A 7 11.06 -71.68 20.52
N THR A 8 11.60 -70.80 19.68
CA THR A 8 12.53 -69.74 20.08
C THR A 8 11.74 -68.53 20.57
N ALA A 9 11.86 -68.21 21.86
CA ALA A 9 11.35 -66.97 22.44
C ALA A 9 12.29 -65.80 22.12
N SER A 10 11.76 -64.72 21.53
CA SER A 10 12.49 -63.48 21.29
C SER A 10 12.33 -62.55 22.49
N ALA A 11 13.44 -62.23 23.14
CA ALA A 11 13.49 -61.38 24.33
C ALA A 11 13.42 -59.89 23.95
N VAL A 12 12.49 -59.18 24.58
CA VAL A 12 12.39 -57.72 24.61
C VAL A 12 13.51 -57.17 25.49
N ALA A 13 14.34 -56.27 24.95
CA ALA A 13 15.28 -55.46 25.72
C ALA A 13 14.76 -54.01 25.80
N PRO A 14 14.76 -53.37 26.99
CA PRO A 14 14.45 -51.95 27.15
C PRO A 14 15.74 -51.14 27.12
N SER A 15 15.85 -50.13 26.26
CA SER A 15 16.96 -49.17 26.30
C SER A 15 16.48 -47.81 26.81
N LYS A 16 17.10 -47.38 27.90
CA LYS A 16 16.92 -46.11 28.62
C LYS A 16 17.90 -45.08 28.05
N ASN A 17 17.42 -43.93 27.57
CA ASN A 17 18.23 -42.72 27.37
C ASN A 17 17.43 -41.56 27.98
N GLU A 18 17.70 -41.15 29.21
CA GLU A 18 18.60 -40.06 29.61
C GLU A 18 18.20 -38.65 29.09
N LEU A 19 17.68 -37.84 30.01
CA LEU A 19 17.76 -36.37 30.09
C LEU A 19 19.02 -36.04 30.92
N PRO A 20 19.77 -34.94 30.70
CA PRO A 20 19.25 -33.63 31.09
C PRO A 20 19.82 -32.37 30.36
N GLN A 21 19.09 -31.27 30.54
CA GLN A 21 19.51 -29.88 30.78
C GLN A 21 20.73 -29.24 30.06
N SER A 22 20.42 -28.02 29.57
CA SER A 22 21.22 -26.80 29.66
C SER A 22 22.33 -26.55 28.63
N LEU A 23 22.33 -25.31 28.13
CA LEU A 23 23.45 -24.36 28.04
C LEU A 23 23.38 -23.59 26.71
N CYS A 24 22.61 -22.51 26.70
CA CYS A 24 22.92 -21.39 25.82
C CYS A 24 23.99 -20.57 26.55
N SER A 25 25.26 -20.81 26.19
CA SER A 25 26.39 -19.99 26.63
C SER A 25 26.75 -18.97 25.55
N SER A 26 26.86 -17.74 26.04
CA SER A 26 27.09 -16.44 25.40
C SER A 26 28.49 -16.26 24.79
N SER A 27 28.61 -15.29 23.87
CA SER A 27 29.47 -14.07 23.97
C SER A 27 29.94 -13.55 22.58
N SER A 28 29.45 -12.38 22.16
CA SER A 28 30.20 -11.10 21.93
C SER A 28 30.34 -10.83 20.41
N THR A 29 30.18 -9.64 19.80
CA THR A 29 30.21 -8.22 20.24
C THR A 29 29.65 -7.34 19.09
N SER A 30 28.94 -6.24 19.43
CA SER A 30 28.78 -4.92 18.73
C SER A 30 28.64 -4.85 17.18
N SER A 31 27.66 -4.22 16.54
CA SER A 31 26.87 -2.99 16.80
C SER A 31 25.55 -3.07 16.00
N GLY A 32 24.37 -2.89 16.61
CA GLY A 32 23.59 -1.63 16.57
C GLY A 32 23.15 -1.25 15.15
N VAL A 33 21.94 -1.57 14.67
CA VAL A 33 20.66 -0.98 15.07
C VAL A 33 19.49 -1.98 14.91
N VAL A 34 18.77 -2.24 16.00
CA VAL A 34 17.49 -2.98 15.98
C VAL A 34 16.43 -2.02 16.53
N LEU A 35 15.44 -1.67 15.70
CA LEU A 35 14.19 -1.10 16.18
C LEU A 35 13.18 -2.23 16.33
N CYS A 36 13.08 -2.74 17.56
CA CYS A 36 11.98 -3.58 18.00
C CYS A 36 10.68 -2.76 17.93
N PHE A 37 9.73 -3.19 17.10
CA PHE A 37 8.35 -2.73 17.20
C PHE A 37 7.67 -3.50 18.34
N SER A 38 7.78 -2.96 19.55
CA SER A 38 6.91 -3.34 20.66
C SER A 38 5.59 -2.59 20.51
N SER A 39 4.52 -3.35 20.44
CA SER A 39 3.12 -2.95 20.55
C SER A 39 2.89 -2.11 21.81
N ILE A 40 2.61 -0.82 21.62
CA ILE A 40 1.94 0.02 22.62
C ILE A 40 0.94 0.88 21.85
N PHE A 41 -0.35 0.58 22.01
CA PHE A 41 -1.39 1.56 21.77
C PHE A 41 -1.26 2.68 22.81
N PRO A 42 -1.36 3.95 22.41
CA PRO A 42 -2.03 4.91 23.26
C PRO A 42 -3.16 5.59 22.50
N ASN A 43 -4.36 5.38 23.03
CA ASN A 43 -5.49 6.29 22.90
C ASN A 43 -5.07 7.73 23.24
N SER A 44 -5.79 8.68 22.65
CA SER A 44 -5.86 10.12 22.96
C SER A 44 -4.85 11.06 22.28
N PHE A 45 -5.10 11.34 20.99
CA PHE A 45 -4.70 12.62 20.41
C PHE A 45 -5.55 13.75 21.05
N ARG A 46 -5.07 14.32 22.15
CA ARG A 46 -5.56 15.61 22.63
C ARG A 46 -4.97 16.71 21.74
N PHE A 47 -5.82 17.34 20.93
CA PHE A 47 -5.50 18.59 20.24
C PHE A 47 -5.11 19.65 21.28
N ARG A 48 -3.81 20.01 21.34
CA ARG A 48 -3.32 21.11 22.18
C ARG A 48 -3.54 22.42 21.42
N ARG A 49 -4.71 23.02 21.61
CA ARG A 49 -5.08 24.36 21.12
C ARG A 49 -4.18 25.38 21.80
N SER A 50 -3.19 25.94 21.09
CA SER A 50 -2.44 27.11 21.58
C SER A 50 -3.29 28.36 21.39
N SER A 51 -3.89 28.81 22.49
CA SER A 51 -4.43 30.17 22.62
C SER A 51 -3.28 31.06 23.06
N PHE A 52 -2.88 32.00 22.22
CA PHE A 52 -2.07 33.14 22.64
C PHE A 52 -2.84 34.42 22.35
N TYR A 53 -3.37 35.01 23.43
CA TYR A 53 -3.79 36.41 23.48
C TYR A 53 -2.56 37.28 23.81
N PRO A 54 -2.50 38.49 23.25
CA PRO A 54 -1.99 39.63 23.99
C PRO A 54 -3.08 40.70 24.13
N SER A 55 -3.35 41.06 25.39
CA SER A 55 -4.24 42.15 25.77
C SER A 55 -3.47 43.47 25.90
N SER A 56 -4.04 44.50 25.25
CA SER A 56 -4.13 45.93 25.62
C SER A 56 -2.88 46.75 25.96
N GLN A 57 -2.67 47.84 25.21
CA GLN A 57 -2.62 49.19 25.79
C GLN A 57 -3.26 50.22 24.82
N LEU A 58 -4.12 51.06 25.39
CA LEU A 58 -4.78 52.23 24.81
C LEU A 58 -3.84 53.45 24.92
N THR A 59 -3.85 54.35 23.92
CA THR A 59 -4.01 55.80 24.12
C THR A 59 -4.17 56.57 22.80
N GLU A 60 -5.32 57.25 22.67
CA GLU A 60 -5.54 58.61 22.15
C GLU A 60 -5.04 59.06 20.75
N LYS A 61 -5.98 59.37 19.82
CA LYS A 61 -6.48 60.75 19.54
C LYS A 61 -7.46 60.81 18.35
N ARG A 62 -8.44 61.71 18.51
CA ARG A 62 -9.54 62.10 17.61
C ARG A 62 -9.15 62.36 16.14
N LYS A 63 -10.04 61.99 15.19
CA LYS A 63 -10.84 62.95 14.40
C LYS A 63 -11.95 62.23 13.62
N ALA A 64 -13.18 62.66 13.83
CA ALA A 64 -14.31 62.34 12.96
C ALA A 64 -14.06 62.91 11.57
N ASN A 65 -14.33 62.13 10.51
CA ASN A 65 -14.59 62.62 9.17
C ASN A 65 -15.38 61.54 8.40
N THR A 66 -16.64 61.88 8.12
CA THR A 66 -17.41 61.61 6.90
C THR A 66 -17.33 60.20 6.29
N VAL A 67 -18.42 59.45 6.47
CA VAL A 67 -18.74 58.24 5.71
C VAL A 67 -19.20 58.64 4.31
N PRO A 68 -18.57 58.20 3.21
CA PRO A 68 -19.31 58.00 1.98
C PRO A 68 -19.98 56.62 2.07
N ASN A 69 -21.31 56.65 2.04
CA ASN A 69 -22.18 55.50 1.83
C ASN A 69 -21.75 54.78 0.54
N SER A 70 -20.84 53.81 0.65
CA SER A 70 -20.54 52.91 -0.46
C SER A 70 -21.62 51.85 -0.47
N THR A 71 -22.61 52.08 -1.33
CA THR A 71 -23.64 51.10 -1.68
C THR A 71 -22.94 49.78 -1.99
N SER A 72 -23.05 48.83 -1.05
CA SER A 72 -22.59 47.46 -1.23
C SER A 72 -23.43 46.85 -2.35
N ARG A 73 -22.99 47.06 -3.59
CA ARG A 73 -23.38 46.21 -4.70
C ARG A 73 -22.73 44.87 -4.39
N SER A 74 -23.51 44.01 -3.74
CA SER A 74 -23.29 42.57 -3.74
C SER A 74 -23.26 42.13 -5.20
N THR A 75 -22.09 42.27 -5.82
CA THR A 75 -21.73 41.50 -6.99
C THR A 75 -21.75 40.08 -6.50
N GLN A 76 -22.83 39.38 -6.81
CA GLN A 76 -22.86 37.92 -6.79
C GLN A 76 -21.72 37.49 -7.71
N LEU A 77 -20.55 37.26 -7.12
CA LEU A 77 -19.45 36.56 -7.76
C LEU A 77 -19.92 35.11 -7.88
N ILE A 78 -20.78 34.86 -8.87
CA ILE A 78 -21.14 33.51 -9.27
C ILE A 78 -19.84 32.93 -9.81
N CYS A 79 -19.18 32.10 -9.00
CA CYS A 79 -18.07 31.28 -9.41
C CYS A 79 -18.55 30.33 -10.51
N ARG A 80 -18.52 30.79 -11.77
CA ARG A 80 -18.71 29.97 -12.99
C ARG A 80 -17.56 28.98 -13.23
N ALA A 81 -16.75 28.69 -12.22
CA ALA A 81 -15.58 27.83 -12.30
C ALA A 81 -15.90 26.34 -12.05
N ALA A 82 -17.15 25.97 -11.79
CA ALA A 82 -17.61 24.59 -11.89
C ALA A 82 -18.03 24.25 -13.34
N ALA A 83 -17.27 24.75 -14.33
CA ALA A 83 -17.29 24.13 -15.64
C ALA A 83 -16.74 22.72 -15.41
N GLU A 84 -17.62 21.74 -15.52
CA GLU A 84 -17.35 20.31 -15.39
C GLU A 84 -16.09 19.99 -16.20
N TYR A 85 -14.95 19.87 -15.51
CA TYR A 85 -13.69 19.53 -16.14
C TYR A 85 -13.82 18.08 -16.60
N LYS A 86 -14.15 17.90 -17.87
CA LYS A 86 -14.17 16.60 -18.51
C LYS A 86 -12.73 16.25 -18.82
N PHE A 87 -12.19 15.35 -18.01
CA PHE A 87 -10.93 14.69 -18.32
C PHE A 87 -11.03 14.15 -19.75
N PRO A 88 -10.06 14.41 -20.66
CA PRO A 88 -10.07 13.80 -21.98
C PRO A 88 -10.25 12.28 -21.83
N ASP A 89 -11.08 11.68 -22.68
CA ASP A 89 -11.39 10.26 -22.56
C ASP A 89 -10.08 9.44 -22.46
N PRO A 90 -9.96 8.56 -21.46
CA PRO A 90 -8.75 7.77 -21.25
C PRO A 90 -8.44 7.01 -22.53
N ILE A 91 -7.18 7.10 -23.00
CA ILE A 91 -6.76 6.54 -24.28
C ILE A 91 -6.79 5.00 -24.16
N PRO A 92 -7.73 4.30 -24.82
CA PRO A 92 -7.92 2.86 -24.59
C PRO A 92 -6.69 2.06 -25.01
N GLU A 93 -6.05 2.45 -26.11
CA GLU A 93 -4.85 1.79 -26.64
C GLU A 93 -3.66 1.85 -25.67
N PHE A 94 -3.47 3.00 -25.02
CA PHE A 94 -2.44 3.14 -23.99
C PHE A 94 -2.74 2.24 -22.79
N ALA A 95 -4.00 2.24 -22.35
CA ALA A 95 -4.42 1.44 -21.20
C ALA A 95 -4.24 -0.06 -21.45
N GLU A 96 -4.57 -0.56 -22.63
CA GLU A 96 -4.32 -1.96 -23.03
C GLU A 96 -2.82 -2.30 -23.05
N ALA A 97 -2.02 -1.48 -23.75
CA ALA A 97 -0.57 -1.70 -23.87
C ALA A 97 0.14 -1.68 -22.51
N GLU A 98 -0.23 -0.74 -21.63
CA GLU A 98 0.38 -0.60 -20.32
C GLU A 98 -0.09 -1.71 -19.35
N THR A 99 -1.34 -2.16 -19.48
CA THR A 99 -1.88 -3.30 -18.73
C THR A 99 -1.13 -4.60 -19.08
N GLU A 100 -0.79 -4.84 -20.35
CA GLU A 100 -0.04 -6.03 -20.77
C GLU A 100 1.39 -6.05 -20.21
N LYS A 101 2.09 -4.90 -20.25
CA LYS A 101 3.42 -4.75 -19.64
C LYS A 101 3.36 -4.98 -18.13
N PHE A 102 2.34 -4.41 -17.47
CA PHE A 102 2.10 -4.59 -16.04
C PHE A 102 1.90 -6.06 -15.68
N ARG A 103 1.01 -6.76 -16.39
CA ARG A 103 0.74 -8.20 -16.20
C ARG A 103 2.03 -9.01 -16.30
N THR A 104 2.79 -8.80 -17.37
CA THR A 104 4.07 -9.48 -17.61
C THR A 104 5.07 -9.22 -16.48
N HIS A 105 5.12 -7.98 -15.97
CA HIS A 105 5.97 -7.63 -14.85
C HIS A 105 5.58 -8.36 -13.57
N LEU A 106 4.28 -8.42 -13.26
CA LEU A 106 3.80 -9.11 -12.06
C LEU A 106 4.11 -10.60 -12.13
N ILE A 107 3.82 -11.29 -13.23
CA ILE A 107 4.15 -12.71 -13.40
C ILE A 107 5.65 -12.93 -13.13
N LYS A 108 6.52 -12.11 -13.73
CA LYS A 108 7.98 -12.18 -13.56
C LYS A 108 8.45 -11.90 -12.12
N ARG A 109 7.74 -11.07 -11.36
CA ARG A 109 8.13 -10.68 -9.99
C ARG A 109 7.54 -11.60 -8.93
N LEU A 110 6.34 -12.13 -9.14
CA LEU A 110 5.63 -12.96 -8.19
C LEU A 110 6.07 -14.43 -8.29
N SER A 111 6.38 -14.93 -9.50
CA SER A 111 6.97 -16.27 -9.70
C SER A 111 8.32 -16.50 -9.00
N LYS A 112 9.03 -15.42 -8.63
CA LYS A 112 10.28 -15.50 -7.86
C LYS A 112 10.07 -15.72 -6.36
N LYS A 113 8.84 -15.58 -5.88
CA LYS A 113 8.50 -15.66 -4.47
C LYS A 113 7.68 -16.93 -4.25
N ASP A 114 8.15 -17.77 -3.35
CA ASP A 114 7.54 -19.08 -3.03
C ASP A 114 6.15 -18.96 -2.38
N ILE A 115 5.82 -17.78 -1.84
CA ILE A 115 4.58 -17.51 -1.10
C ILE A 115 3.31 -17.70 -1.94
N TYR A 116 3.42 -17.61 -3.27
CA TYR A 116 2.26 -17.63 -4.15
C TYR A 116 1.94 -19.02 -4.70
N GLU A 117 2.82 -20.02 -4.55
CA GLU A 117 2.65 -21.40 -5.05
C GLU A 117 1.90 -21.43 -6.40
N ASP A 118 0.69 -21.98 -6.44
CA ASP A 118 -0.14 -22.12 -7.64
C ASP A 118 -1.09 -20.92 -7.90
N SER A 119 -1.15 -19.96 -6.97
CA SER A 119 -2.05 -18.80 -7.01
C SER A 119 -1.49 -17.58 -7.77
N VAL A 120 -0.27 -17.67 -8.31
CA VAL A 120 0.39 -16.55 -9.02
C VAL A 120 -0.52 -15.96 -10.10
N GLU A 121 -1.11 -16.80 -10.94
CA GLU A 121 -1.94 -16.37 -12.06
C GLU A 121 -3.22 -15.68 -11.59
N GLU A 122 -3.82 -16.17 -10.51
CA GLU A 122 -5.03 -15.57 -9.94
C GLU A 122 -4.75 -14.20 -9.32
N VAL A 123 -3.66 -14.08 -8.55
CA VAL A 123 -3.22 -12.79 -7.99
C VAL A 123 -2.89 -11.79 -9.09
N VAL A 124 -2.20 -12.24 -10.16
CA VAL A 124 -1.91 -11.41 -11.33
C VAL A 124 -3.22 -10.94 -11.97
N ASN A 125 -4.17 -11.85 -12.21
CA ASN A 125 -5.45 -11.50 -12.83
C ASN A 125 -6.20 -10.42 -12.02
N VAL A 126 -6.30 -10.58 -10.70
CA VAL A 126 -6.93 -9.57 -9.81
C VAL A 126 -6.25 -8.21 -9.94
N CYS A 127 -4.92 -8.20 -9.82
CA CYS A 127 -4.17 -6.95 -9.92
C CYS A 127 -4.31 -6.31 -11.30
N THR A 128 -4.27 -7.10 -12.38
CA THR A 128 -4.41 -6.62 -13.75
C THR A 128 -5.80 -6.06 -14.03
N GLU A 129 -6.86 -6.70 -13.54
CA GLU A 129 -8.25 -6.25 -13.69
C GLU A 129 -8.46 -4.87 -13.05
N ILE A 130 -8.02 -4.71 -11.79
CA ILE A 130 -8.14 -3.45 -11.05
C ILE A 130 -7.30 -2.36 -11.72
N PHE A 131 -6.06 -2.67 -12.10
CA PHE A 131 -5.18 -1.71 -12.75
C PHE A 131 -5.71 -1.27 -14.12
N SER A 132 -6.21 -2.22 -14.92
CA SER A 132 -6.81 -1.93 -16.22
C SER A 132 -8.05 -1.05 -16.07
N THR A 133 -8.93 -1.35 -15.11
CA THR A 133 -10.12 -0.54 -14.84
C THR A 133 -9.72 0.89 -14.49
N PHE A 134 -8.73 1.07 -13.61
CA PHE A 134 -8.20 2.38 -13.26
C PHE A 134 -7.68 3.15 -14.49
N LEU A 135 -6.85 2.51 -15.33
CA LEU A 135 -6.30 3.16 -16.52
C LEU A 135 -7.37 3.58 -17.54
N HIS A 136 -8.47 2.83 -17.63
CA HIS A 136 -9.59 3.10 -18.55
C HIS A 136 -10.64 4.07 -18.02
N THR A 137 -10.59 4.47 -16.75
CA THR A 137 -11.69 5.26 -16.15
C THR A 137 -11.23 6.48 -15.37
N GLU A 138 -10.09 6.39 -14.69
CA GLU A 138 -9.63 7.38 -13.73
C GLU A 138 -8.27 7.97 -14.08
N TYR A 139 -7.41 7.21 -14.76
CA TYR A 139 -6.09 7.69 -15.12
C TYR A 139 -6.18 8.76 -16.21
N GLY A 140 -5.57 9.89 -15.90
CA GLY A 140 -5.61 11.08 -16.74
C GLY A 140 -4.27 11.48 -17.37
N GLY A 141 -3.28 10.61 -17.33
CA GLY A 141 -1.92 10.98 -17.74
C GLY A 141 -1.05 11.42 -16.55
N PRO A 142 0.12 12.01 -16.82
CA PRO A 142 1.22 12.05 -15.88
C PRO A 142 0.85 12.79 -14.59
N GLY A 143 1.24 12.23 -13.44
CA GLY A 143 0.95 12.80 -12.13
C GLY A 143 -0.48 12.55 -11.63
N THR A 144 -1.31 11.80 -12.37
CA THR A 144 -2.66 11.40 -11.92
C THR A 144 -2.74 9.97 -11.38
N LEU A 145 -1.59 9.30 -11.21
CA LEU A 145 -1.53 7.96 -10.64
C LEU A 145 -2.07 7.94 -9.20
N LEU A 146 -3.19 7.26 -8.98
CA LEU A 146 -3.83 7.18 -7.68
C LEU A 146 -3.28 6.03 -6.83
N VAL A 147 -3.37 6.19 -5.51
CA VAL A 147 -3.01 5.13 -4.55
C VAL A 147 -4.16 4.13 -4.39
N LEU A 148 -5.41 4.57 -4.56
CA LEU A 148 -6.62 3.78 -4.33
C LEU A 148 -6.63 2.43 -5.06
N PRO A 149 -6.30 2.34 -6.38
CA PRO A 149 -6.28 1.05 -7.07
C PRO A 149 -5.36 0.02 -6.40
N PHE A 150 -4.26 0.46 -5.78
CA PHE A 150 -3.32 -0.45 -5.11
C PHE A 150 -3.78 -0.88 -3.71
N ILE A 151 -4.61 -0.07 -3.06
CA ILE A 151 -5.32 -0.48 -1.83
C ILE A 151 -6.33 -1.56 -2.21
N ASP A 152 -7.12 -1.31 -3.24
CA ASP A 152 -8.13 -2.25 -3.74
C ASP A 152 -7.51 -3.58 -4.19
N MET A 153 -6.31 -3.56 -4.78
CA MET A 153 -5.54 -4.78 -5.06
C MET A 153 -5.26 -5.59 -3.80
N ALA A 154 -4.77 -4.94 -2.74
CA ALA A 154 -4.47 -5.65 -1.49
C ALA A 154 -5.74 -6.19 -0.83
N GLU A 155 -6.80 -5.39 -0.77
CA GLU A 155 -8.07 -5.79 -0.15
C GLU A 155 -8.76 -6.90 -0.94
N THR A 156 -8.75 -6.83 -2.28
CA THR A 156 -9.39 -7.83 -3.13
C THR A 156 -8.62 -9.15 -3.09
N VAL A 157 -7.29 -9.13 -3.17
CA VAL A 157 -6.47 -10.34 -3.06
C VAL A 157 -6.65 -10.97 -1.68
N HIS A 158 -6.63 -10.18 -0.61
CA HIS A 158 -6.87 -10.67 0.76
C HIS A 158 -8.29 -11.23 0.94
N GLY A 159 -9.30 -10.54 0.44
CA GLY A 159 -10.71 -10.93 0.52
C GLY A 159 -11.02 -12.22 -0.24
N ARG A 160 -10.28 -12.51 -1.31
CA ARG A 160 -10.33 -13.79 -2.04
C ARG A 160 -9.57 -14.92 -1.35
N GLY A 161 -8.88 -14.65 -0.24
CA GLY A 161 -8.06 -15.63 0.48
C GLY A 161 -6.73 -15.96 -0.20
N LEU A 162 -6.30 -15.13 -1.15
CA LEU A 162 -5.05 -15.34 -1.89
C LEU A 162 -3.84 -14.86 -1.09
N PRO A 163 -2.69 -15.55 -1.23
CA PRO A 163 -1.50 -15.22 -0.47
C PRO A 163 -0.82 -13.94 -0.99
N GLY A 164 -0.05 -13.28 -0.11
CA GLY A 164 0.87 -12.21 -0.51
C GLY A 164 0.21 -10.90 -0.98
N ALA A 165 -1.05 -10.63 -0.61
CA ALA A 165 -1.80 -9.42 -1.00
C ALA A 165 -0.99 -8.11 -0.87
N SER A 166 -0.43 -7.83 0.31
CA SER A 166 0.36 -6.61 0.53
C SER A 166 1.62 -6.58 -0.34
N GLN A 167 2.25 -7.73 -0.59
CA GLN A 167 3.45 -7.83 -1.40
C GLN A 167 3.13 -7.64 -2.89
N ALA A 168 2.00 -8.16 -3.38
CA ALA A 168 1.52 -7.96 -4.73
C ALA A 168 1.24 -6.47 -4.99
N ALA A 169 0.48 -5.82 -4.10
CA ALA A 169 0.20 -4.38 -4.17
C ALA A 169 1.49 -3.55 -4.17
N ARG A 170 2.47 -3.86 -3.32
CA ARG A 170 3.76 -3.15 -3.29
C ARG A 170 4.56 -3.30 -4.58
N VAL A 171 4.53 -4.49 -5.19
CA VAL A 171 5.18 -4.72 -6.49
C VAL A 171 4.47 -3.90 -7.57
N ALA A 172 3.13 -3.88 -7.54
CA ALA A 172 2.31 -3.13 -8.47
C ALA A 172 2.58 -1.61 -8.39
N VAL A 173 2.52 -1.03 -7.19
CA VAL A 173 2.84 0.39 -6.94
C VAL A 173 4.21 0.73 -7.50
N LYS A 174 5.23 -0.05 -7.11
CA LYS A 174 6.61 0.21 -7.54
C LYS A 174 6.76 0.15 -9.05
N TRP A 175 6.06 -0.75 -9.73
CA TRP A 175 6.11 -0.79 -11.18
C TRP A 175 5.43 0.46 -11.77
N ALA A 176 4.19 0.73 -11.37
CA ALA A 176 3.38 1.80 -11.93
C ALA A 176 4.05 3.17 -11.78
N THR A 177 4.59 3.48 -10.60
CA THR A 177 5.29 4.74 -10.34
C THR A 177 6.53 4.96 -11.22
N ASN A 178 7.13 3.88 -11.74
CA ASN A 178 8.36 3.97 -12.54
C ASN A 178 8.11 3.92 -14.05
N HIS A 179 6.92 3.52 -14.50
CA HIS A 179 6.65 3.23 -15.92
C HIS A 179 5.47 4.05 -16.44
N VAL A 180 4.33 4.11 -15.73
CA VAL A 180 3.07 4.64 -16.28
C VAL A 180 3.19 6.08 -16.79
N ASP A 181 3.70 7.00 -15.97
CA ASP A 181 3.89 8.40 -16.37
C ASP A 181 4.97 8.54 -17.46
N LYS A 182 6.00 7.69 -17.41
CA LYS A 182 7.10 7.72 -18.36
C LYS A 182 6.63 7.27 -19.74
N ASP A 183 5.99 6.11 -19.79
CA ASP A 183 5.47 5.48 -21.00
C ASP A 183 4.36 6.34 -21.61
N TRP A 184 3.57 7.05 -20.78
CA TRP A 184 2.65 8.08 -21.27
C TRP A 184 3.37 9.20 -22.01
N ASN A 185 4.43 9.76 -21.42
CA ASN A 185 5.18 10.85 -22.05
C ASN A 185 5.84 10.39 -23.37
N GLU A 186 6.33 9.15 -23.44
CA GLU A 186 6.85 8.56 -24.67
C GLU A 186 5.74 8.37 -25.71
N TRP A 187 4.53 7.99 -25.28
CA TRP A 187 3.37 7.82 -26.16
C TRP A 187 2.87 9.14 -26.76
N THR A 188 2.75 10.19 -25.94
CA THR A 188 2.23 11.50 -26.38
C THR A 188 3.31 12.46 -26.87
N GLY A 189 4.59 12.15 -26.67
CA GLY A 189 5.73 13.01 -27.02
C GLY A 189 6.16 12.94 -28.49
N SER A 190 5.37 12.27 -29.34
CA SER A 190 5.62 12.17 -30.79
C SER A 190 4.94 13.31 -31.55
N ASP A 191 5.36 14.55 -31.30
CA ASP A 191 5.05 15.75 -32.10
C ASP A 191 6.31 16.59 -32.35
#